data_AF-A0A497JID5-F1
#
_entry.id   AF-A0A497JID5-F1
#
_cell.length_a   1.000
_cell.length_b   1.000
_cell.length_c   1.000
_cell.angle_alpha   90.00
_cell.angle_beta   90.00
_cell.angle_gamma   90.00
#
_symmetry.space_group_name_H-M   'P 1'
#
loop_
_entity.id
_entity.type
_entity.pdbx_description
1 polymer ?
#
loop_
_entity_poly.entity_id
_entity_poly.type
_entity_poly.pdbx_seq_one_letter_code
_entity_poly.pdbx_strand_id
1 'polypeptide(L)'
;MSRPIGFILVFPLLVIYLRKRHILFLDIKVPFRILKKVDSRIFYIFCVPLGFLTALTIQSFYTKNIFSWFLAEKAWGRTLSFPFVSIFDAFLAIFQESSIVLKIYNLFNLAVISLWLVVLLKSKNKLPVSYLVYGILILLPSLCSAKLEAVSRYILVNFPFFVAFAIFSERFKKHTLLIYLICSILALSLLAFRHYCGGFSFF
;
A
#
# COMPACT_ATOMS: atom_id res chain seq x y z
N MET A 1 11.63 -12.59 -1.91
CA MET A 1 10.36 -12.22 -2.58
C MET A 1 10.40 -10.76 -3.00
N SER A 2 10.60 -10.52 -4.29
CA SER A 2 10.42 -9.22 -4.94
C SER A 2 8.94 -8.85 -4.87
N ARG A 3 8.58 -7.87 -4.03
CA ARG A 3 7.20 -7.36 -4.00
C ARG A 3 7.05 -6.30 -5.10
N PRO A 4 5.98 -6.32 -5.90
CA PRO A 4 5.75 -5.32 -6.96
C PRO A 4 5.52 -3.90 -6.42
N ILE A 5 5.52 -3.71 -5.09
CA ILE A 5 5.39 -2.40 -4.43
C ILE A 5 6.51 -1.44 -4.85
N GLY A 6 7.71 -1.94 -5.14
CA GLY A 6 8.80 -1.10 -5.66
C GLY A 6 8.43 -0.40 -6.98
N PHE A 7 7.68 -1.09 -7.85
CA PHE A 7 7.20 -0.53 -9.13
C PHE A 7 6.14 0.57 -8.92
N ILE A 8 5.37 0.48 -7.83
CA ILE A 8 4.35 1.49 -7.49
C ILE A 8 4.97 2.86 -7.22
N LEU A 9 6.22 2.93 -6.79
CA LEU A 9 6.94 4.19 -6.56
C LEU A 9 7.21 5.00 -7.83
N VAL A 10 7.13 4.38 -9.02
CA VAL A 10 7.30 5.09 -10.30
C VAL A 10 6.26 6.19 -10.46
N PHE A 11 5.01 5.91 -10.10
CA PHE A 11 3.89 6.83 -10.29
C PHE A 11 4.00 8.14 -9.49
N PRO A 12 4.25 8.15 -8.16
CA PRO A 12 4.41 9.39 -7.43
C PRO A 12 5.65 10.18 -7.89
N LEU A 13 6.74 9.50 -8.27
CA LEU A 13 7.92 10.17 -8.84
C LEU A 13 7.62 10.82 -10.19
N LEU A 14 6.85 10.14 -11.03
CA LEU A 14 6.39 10.65 -12.31
C LEU A 14 5.47 11.86 -12.13
N VAL A 15 4.54 11.83 -11.16
CA VAL A 15 3.71 12.99 -10.80
C VAL A 15 4.57 14.17 -10.32
N ILE A 16 5.58 13.94 -9.48
CA ILE A 16 6.51 14.99 -9.04
C ILE A 16 7.26 15.59 -10.22
N TYR A 17 7.75 14.76 -11.14
CA TYR A 17 8.47 15.21 -12.34
C TYR A 17 7.59 16.03 -13.27
N LEU A 18 6.40 15.53 -13.59
CA LEU A 18 5.43 16.24 -14.44
C LEU A 18 4.98 17.56 -13.81
N ARG A 19 4.79 17.59 -12.49
CA ARG A 19 4.43 18.81 -11.75
C ARG A 19 5.52 19.86 -11.82
N LYS A 20 6.79 19.48 -11.63
CA LYS A 20 7.95 20.41 -11.75
C LYS A 20 8.09 21.01 -13.15
N ARG A 21 7.59 20.33 -14.18
CA ARG A 21 7.58 20.81 -15.56
C ARG A 21 6.33 21.64 -15.91
N HIS A 22 5.46 21.92 -14.95
CA HIS A 22 4.16 22.59 -15.16
C HIS A 22 3.25 21.86 -16.16
N ILE A 23 3.47 20.57 -16.41
CA ILE A 23 2.69 19.78 -17.38
C ILE A 23 1.35 19.34 -16.77
N LEU A 24 1.30 19.13 -15.45
CA LEU A 24 0.16 18.48 -14.79
C LEU A 24 -0.96 19.44 -14.37
N PHE A 25 -0.74 20.76 -14.40
CA PHE A 25 -1.76 21.77 -14.10
C PHE A 25 -2.26 22.39 -15.40
N LEU A 26 -3.28 21.77 -15.97
CA LEU A 26 -4.47 22.39 -16.60
C LEU A 26 -4.35 23.82 -17.17
N ASP A 27 -3.32 24.11 -17.95
CA ASP A 27 -3.38 25.13 -18.99
C ASP A 27 -2.99 24.46 -20.30
N ILE A 28 -4.01 24.10 -21.08
CA ILE A 28 -3.95 23.37 -22.35
C ILE A 28 -3.40 24.31 -23.43
N LYS A 29 -2.20 24.84 -23.24
CA LYS A 29 -1.38 25.51 -24.27
C LYS A 29 0.10 25.34 -23.94
N VAL A 30 0.53 24.12 -23.60
CA VAL A 30 1.97 23.83 -23.49
C VAL A 30 2.50 23.65 -24.92
N PRO A 31 3.30 24.57 -25.48
CA PRO A 31 3.86 24.39 -26.81
C PRO A 31 4.77 23.16 -26.82
N PHE A 32 4.61 22.30 -27.83
CA PHE A 32 5.39 21.07 -28.06
C PHE A 32 6.92 21.27 -27.95
N ARG A 33 7.42 22.51 -28.08
CA ARG A 33 8.84 22.88 -27.89
C ARG A 33 9.39 22.57 -26.50
N ILE A 34 8.58 22.50 -25.44
CA ILE A 34 9.05 22.23 -24.07
C ILE A 34 9.46 20.75 -23.88
N LEU A 35 8.97 19.84 -24.71
CA LEU A 35 9.34 18.42 -24.68
C LEU A 35 10.77 18.14 -25.16
N LYS A 36 11.45 19.11 -25.80
CA LYS A 36 12.73 18.85 -26.48
C LYS A 36 13.95 18.77 -25.55
N LYS A 37 13.85 19.21 -24.29
CA LYS A 37 14.91 19.06 -23.28
C LYS A 37 14.47 18.10 -22.18
N VAL A 38 14.70 16.82 -22.40
CA VAL A 38 14.63 15.78 -21.37
C VAL A 38 15.72 16.06 -20.33
N ASP A 39 15.31 16.33 -19.09
CA ASP A 39 16.25 16.50 -17.97
C ASP A 39 16.78 15.12 -17.55
N SER A 40 18.08 15.04 -17.22
CA SER A 40 18.76 13.84 -16.75
C SER A 40 18.07 13.22 -15.53
N ARG A 41 17.30 14.01 -14.76
CA ARG A 41 16.48 13.50 -13.65
C ARG A 41 15.46 12.44 -14.05
N ILE A 42 15.04 12.37 -15.31
CA ILE A 42 14.13 11.30 -15.77
C ILE A 42 14.80 9.92 -15.65
N PHE A 43 16.13 9.87 -15.71
CA PHE A 43 16.90 8.64 -15.56
C PHE A 43 16.61 7.96 -14.22
N TYR A 44 16.50 8.73 -13.12
CA TYR A 44 16.16 8.17 -11.81
C TYR A 44 14.78 7.51 -11.77
N ILE A 45 13.82 8.01 -12.57
CA ILE A 45 12.48 7.41 -12.68
C ILE A 45 12.58 6.07 -13.41
N PHE A 46 13.42 5.99 -14.45
CA PHE A 46 13.67 4.75 -15.19
C PHE A 46 14.53 3.73 -14.43
N CYS A 47 15.36 4.15 -13.46
CA CYS A 47 16.08 3.23 -12.59
C CYS A 47 15.15 2.30 -11.79
N VAL A 48 13.94 2.75 -11.45
CA VAL A 48 12.96 1.94 -10.70
C VAL A 48 12.43 0.75 -11.52
N PRO A 49 11.85 0.92 -12.73
CA PRO A 49 11.45 -0.21 -13.56
C PRO A 49 12.65 -1.06 -14.00
N LEU A 50 13.83 -0.46 -14.24
CA LEU A 50 15.05 -1.24 -14.47
C LEU A 50 15.40 -2.14 -13.29
N GLY A 51 15.39 -1.61 -12.07
CA GLY A 51 15.59 -2.39 -10.85
C GLY A 51 14.56 -3.51 -10.71
N PHE A 52 13.29 -3.24 -10.99
CA PHE A 52 12.24 -4.26 -11.00
C PHE A 52 12.49 -5.35 -12.05
N LEU A 53 12.87 -4.97 -13.28
CA LEU A 53 13.23 -5.91 -14.34
C LEU A 53 14.44 -6.75 -13.95
N THR A 54 15.48 -6.18 -13.35
CA THR A 54 16.63 -6.94 -12.86
C THR A 54 16.22 -7.93 -11.75
N ALA A 55 15.30 -7.56 -10.86
CA ALA A 55 14.77 -8.47 -9.87
C ALA A 55 13.99 -9.63 -10.52
N LEU A 56 13.21 -9.36 -11.57
CA LEU A 56 12.49 -10.38 -12.33
C LEU A 56 13.44 -11.32 -13.09
N THR A 57 14.52 -10.82 -13.69
CA THR A 57 15.49 -11.67 -14.39
C THR A 57 16.24 -12.57 -13.41
N ILE A 58 16.69 -12.04 -12.27
CA ILE A 58 17.29 -12.83 -11.18
C ILE A 58 16.32 -13.91 -10.71
N GLN A 59 15.06 -13.54 -10.44
CA GLN A 59 14.03 -14.50 -10.02
C GLN A 59 13.76 -15.57 -11.08
N SER A 60 13.71 -15.19 -12.34
CA SER A 60 13.55 -16.12 -13.47
C SER A 60 14.70 -17.11 -13.57
N PHE A 61 15.93 -16.68 -13.30
CA PHE A 61 17.10 -17.54 -13.31
C PHE A 61 16.98 -18.66 -12.26
N TYR A 62 16.57 -18.31 -11.03
CA TYR A 62 16.44 -19.30 -9.94
C TYR A 62 15.19 -20.19 -10.05
N THR A 63 14.05 -19.61 -10.40
CA THR A 63 12.76 -20.33 -10.38
C THR A 63 12.35 -20.91 -11.72
N LYS A 64 13.11 -20.62 -12.78
CA LYS A 64 12.78 -20.93 -14.19
C LYS A 64 11.41 -20.39 -14.63
N ASN A 65 10.86 -19.42 -13.88
CA ASN A 65 9.56 -18.81 -14.15
C ASN A 65 9.52 -17.36 -13.65
N ILE A 66 9.44 -16.41 -14.59
CA ILE A 66 9.36 -14.95 -14.33
C ILE A 66 8.18 -14.61 -13.40
N PHE A 67 7.09 -15.37 -13.50
CA PHE A 67 5.83 -15.15 -12.78
C PHE A 67 5.64 -16.11 -11.60
N SER A 68 6.72 -16.69 -11.07
CA SER A 68 6.64 -17.60 -9.90
C SER A 68 5.95 -16.97 -8.69
N TRP A 69 6.00 -15.64 -8.55
CA TRP A 69 5.26 -14.93 -7.49
C TRP A 69 3.73 -14.99 -7.67
N PHE A 70 3.20 -14.89 -8.89
CA PHE A 70 1.77 -15.05 -9.14
C PHE A 70 1.29 -16.47 -8.81
N LEU A 71 2.12 -17.48 -9.13
CA LEU A 71 1.82 -18.86 -8.79
C LEU A 71 1.80 -19.08 -7.26
N ALA A 72 2.73 -18.46 -6.53
CA ALA A 72 2.74 -18.50 -5.07
C ALA A 72 1.50 -17.81 -4.47
N GLU A 73 1.10 -16.64 -4.96
CA GLU A 73 -0.12 -15.95 -4.53
C GLU A 73 -1.36 -16.81 -4.80
N LYS A 74 -1.45 -17.45 -5.97
CA LYS A 74 -2.53 -18.40 -6.29
C LYS A 74 -2.53 -19.61 -5.36
N ALA A 75 -1.37 -20.18 -5.04
CA ALA A 75 -1.24 -21.30 -4.10
C ALA A 75 -1.65 -20.92 -2.67
N TRP A 76 -1.53 -19.64 -2.29
CA TRP A 76 -2.03 -19.11 -1.02
C TRP A 76 -3.53 -18.77 -1.04
N GLY A 77 -4.22 -19.10 -2.14
CA GLY A 77 -5.63 -18.79 -2.33
C GLY A 77 -5.89 -17.30 -2.46
N ARG A 78 -4.91 -16.51 -2.92
CA ARG A 78 -5.11 -15.10 -3.22
C ARG A 78 -5.42 -14.96 -4.70
N THR A 79 -6.64 -14.53 -4.97
CA THR A 79 -7.10 -14.17 -6.31
C THR A 79 -7.26 -12.66 -6.40
N LEU A 80 -7.13 -12.15 -7.62
CA LEU A 80 -7.38 -10.75 -7.91
C LEU A 80 -8.89 -10.55 -7.95
N SER A 81 -9.40 -9.78 -6.99
CA SER A 81 -10.81 -9.46 -6.83
C SER A 81 -11.03 -7.95 -6.97
N PHE A 82 -12.29 -7.56 -7.14
CA PHE A 82 -12.65 -6.15 -7.08
C PHE A 82 -12.42 -5.62 -5.66
N PRO A 83 -11.89 -4.40 -5.45
CA PRO A 83 -11.44 -3.95 -4.14
C PRO A 83 -12.53 -3.93 -3.05
N PHE A 84 -13.80 -3.79 -3.43
CA PHE A 84 -14.90 -3.85 -2.48
C PHE A 84 -15.24 -5.27 -2.03
N VAL A 85 -14.97 -6.29 -2.84
CA VAL A 85 -15.25 -7.69 -2.50
C VAL A 85 -14.53 -8.07 -1.21
N SER A 86 -13.24 -7.74 -1.10
CA SER A 86 -12.42 -8.03 0.08
C SER A 86 -12.89 -7.29 1.34
N ILE A 87 -13.49 -6.10 1.18
CA ILE A 87 -14.09 -5.34 2.29
C ILE A 87 -15.39 -6.02 2.74
N PHE A 88 -16.25 -6.41 1.80
CA PHE A 88 -17.49 -7.13 2.09
C PHE A 88 -17.23 -8.50 2.71
N ASP A 89 -16.30 -9.27 2.17
CA ASP A 89 -15.93 -10.59 2.69
C ASP A 89 -15.38 -10.48 4.12
N ALA A 90 -14.51 -9.51 4.38
CA ALA A 90 -14.01 -9.27 5.73
C ALA A 90 -15.11 -8.84 6.71
N PHE A 91 -16.11 -8.07 6.23
CA PHE A 91 -17.25 -7.68 7.02
C PHE A 91 -18.16 -8.87 7.35
N LEU A 92 -18.49 -9.70 6.36
CA LEU A 92 -19.28 -10.91 6.54
C LEU A 92 -18.57 -11.92 7.46
N ALA A 93 -17.25 -12.05 7.33
CA ALA A 93 -16.45 -12.92 8.19
C ALA A 93 -16.52 -12.55 9.68
N ILE A 94 -16.83 -11.31 10.05
CA ILE A 94 -17.05 -10.95 11.47
C ILE A 94 -18.24 -11.72 12.05
N PHE A 95 -19.28 -11.96 11.24
CA PHE A 95 -20.50 -12.61 11.69
C PHE A 95 -20.47 -14.13 11.47
N GLN A 96 -19.87 -14.59 10.37
CA GLN A 96 -19.92 -15.99 9.94
C GLN A 96 -18.81 -16.86 10.52
N GLU A 97 -17.65 -16.29 10.83
CA GLU A 97 -16.50 -17.08 11.30
C GLU A 97 -16.78 -17.69 12.68
N SER A 98 -16.28 -18.90 12.97
CA SER A 98 -16.44 -19.51 14.30
C SER A 98 -15.36 -19.04 15.28
N SER A 99 -14.15 -18.78 14.79
CA SER A 99 -13.01 -18.37 15.60
C SER A 99 -13.08 -16.89 16.01
N ILE A 100 -13.13 -16.63 17.32
CA ILE A 100 -13.09 -15.27 17.89
C ILE A 100 -11.83 -14.50 17.47
N VAL A 101 -10.69 -15.20 17.32
CA VAL A 101 -9.41 -14.59 16.91
C VAL A 101 -9.52 -14.03 15.50
N LEU A 102 -10.10 -14.79 14.58
CA LEU A 102 -10.29 -14.36 13.19
C LEU A 102 -11.30 -13.21 13.09
N LYS A 103 -12.36 -13.21 13.91
CA LYS A 103 -13.30 -12.07 14.00
C LYS A 103 -12.61 -10.77 14.42
N ILE A 104 -11.87 -10.81 15.54
CA ILE A 104 -11.13 -9.64 16.05
C ILE A 104 -10.12 -9.16 15.00
N TYR A 105 -9.45 -10.10 14.34
CA TYR A 105 -8.49 -9.81 13.28
C TYR A 105 -9.13 -9.08 12.08
N ASN A 106 -10.27 -9.55 11.59
CA ASN A 106 -11.00 -8.91 10.49
C ASN A 106 -11.57 -7.54 10.90
N LEU A 107 -12.12 -7.42 12.11
CA LEU A 107 -12.57 -6.15 12.67
C LEU A 107 -11.43 -5.14 12.75
N PHE A 108 -10.25 -5.58 13.21
CA PHE A 108 -9.06 -4.74 13.27
C PHE A 108 -8.62 -4.27 11.88
N ASN A 109 -8.54 -5.17 10.88
CA ASN A 109 -8.17 -4.79 9.52
C ASN A 109 -9.17 -3.78 8.91
N LEU A 110 -10.47 -3.99 9.10
CA LEU A 110 -11.49 -3.04 8.65
C LEU A 110 -11.37 -1.68 9.34
N ALA A 111 -11.11 -1.67 10.66
CA ALA A 111 -10.87 -0.44 11.39
C ALA A 111 -9.63 0.31 10.87
N VAL A 112 -8.54 -0.39 10.60
CA VAL A 112 -7.31 0.20 10.05
C VAL A 112 -7.54 0.78 8.65
N ILE A 113 -8.22 0.05 7.76
CA ILE A 113 -8.58 0.53 6.41
C ILE A 113 -9.46 1.77 6.50
N SER A 114 -10.49 1.74 7.36
CA SER A 114 -11.42 2.85 7.55
C SER A 114 -10.68 4.09 8.08
N LEU A 115 -9.84 3.92 9.10
CA LEU A 115 -9.00 4.99 9.64
C LEU A 115 -8.09 5.57 8.55
N TRP A 116 -7.47 4.71 7.75
CA TRP A 116 -6.60 5.11 6.66
C TRP A 116 -7.32 5.94 5.60
N LEU A 117 -8.50 5.49 5.16
CA LEU A 117 -9.34 6.23 4.23
C LEU A 117 -9.76 7.59 4.78
N VAL A 118 -10.18 7.64 6.05
CA VAL A 118 -10.57 8.91 6.71
C VAL A 118 -9.38 9.87 6.76
N VAL A 119 -8.19 9.40 7.14
CA VAL A 119 -6.98 10.23 7.21
C VAL A 119 -6.60 10.73 5.82
N LEU A 120 -6.63 9.88 4.79
CA LEU A 120 -6.30 10.27 3.43
C LEU A 120 -7.31 11.30 2.88
N LEU A 121 -8.61 11.07 3.10
CA LEU A 121 -9.67 12.00 2.67
C LEU A 121 -9.59 13.34 3.39
N LYS A 122 -9.33 13.36 4.70
CA LYS A 122 -9.18 14.60 5.48
C LYS A 122 -7.89 15.36 5.15
N SER A 123 -6.83 14.65 4.77
CA SER A 123 -5.54 15.24 4.42
C SER A 123 -5.39 15.60 2.94
N LYS A 124 -6.39 15.30 2.08
CA LYS A 124 -6.31 15.51 0.63
C LYS A 124 -5.97 16.95 0.21
N ASN A 125 -6.38 17.94 0.99
CA ASN A 125 -6.09 19.36 0.72
C ASN A 125 -4.78 19.85 1.33
N LYS A 126 -4.15 19.05 2.21
CA LYS A 126 -2.92 19.41 2.93
C LYS A 126 -1.70 18.65 2.43
N LEU A 127 -1.90 17.44 1.90
CA LEU A 127 -0.81 16.61 1.38
C LEU A 127 -0.47 16.98 -0.07
N PRO A 128 0.81 16.87 -0.46
CA PRO A 128 1.18 16.87 -1.86
C PRO A 128 0.42 15.77 -2.62
N VAL A 129 -0.07 16.08 -3.82
CA VAL A 129 -0.81 15.12 -4.67
C VAL A 129 -0.02 13.82 -4.88
N SER A 130 1.30 13.89 -5.01
CA SER A 130 2.16 12.71 -5.14
C SER A 130 2.04 11.75 -3.95
N TYR A 131 1.80 12.26 -2.75
CA TYR A 131 1.68 11.42 -1.54
C TYR A 131 0.30 10.77 -1.48
N LEU A 132 -0.73 11.45 -1.96
CA LEU A 132 -2.08 10.88 -2.12
C LEU A 132 -2.06 9.76 -3.16
N VAL A 133 -1.44 10.00 -4.32
CA VAL A 133 -1.28 8.99 -5.37
C VAL A 133 -0.52 7.78 -4.85
N TYR A 134 0.60 8.00 -4.16
CA TYR A 134 1.35 6.89 -3.55
C TYR A 134 0.52 6.12 -2.52
N GLY A 135 -0.20 6.84 -1.65
CA GLY A 135 -1.08 6.24 -0.66
C GLY A 135 -2.14 5.34 -1.30
N ILE A 136 -2.88 5.87 -2.28
CA ILE A 136 -3.93 5.14 -3.00
C ILE A 136 -3.35 3.91 -3.70
N LEU A 137 -2.23 4.07 -4.42
CA LEU A 137 -1.62 2.97 -5.15
C LEU A 137 -1.05 1.88 -4.24
N ILE A 138 -0.65 2.19 -3.01
CA ILE A 138 -0.26 1.17 -2.03
C ILE A 138 -1.48 0.40 -1.49
N LEU A 139 -2.59 1.10 -1.25
CA LEU A 139 -3.78 0.48 -0.69
C LEU A 139 -4.46 -0.43 -1.72
N LEU A 140 -4.53 0.02 -2.97
CA LEU A 140 -5.35 -0.62 -4.01
C LEU A 140 -5.00 -2.09 -4.26
N PRO A 141 -3.72 -2.50 -4.41
CA PRO A 141 -3.34 -3.92 -4.52
C PRO A 141 -3.73 -4.74 -3.28
N SER A 142 -3.67 -4.12 -2.10
CA SER A 142 -4.05 -4.78 -0.84
C SER A 142 -5.56 -5.02 -0.76
N LEU A 143 -6.37 -4.13 -1.36
CA LEU A 143 -7.82 -4.31 -1.47
C LEU A 143 -8.22 -5.27 -2.58
N CYS A 144 -7.48 -5.30 -3.70
CA CYS A 144 -7.72 -6.22 -4.81
C CYS A 144 -7.31 -7.67 -4.51
N SER A 145 -6.81 -7.98 -3.32
CA SER A 145 -6.51 -9.34 -2.88
C SER A 145 -7.71 -9.90 -2.14
N ALA A 146 -8.15 -11.12 -2.49
CA ALA A 146 -9.28 -11.82 -1.84
C ALA A 146 -9.19 -11.95 -0.31
N LYS A 147 -8.02 -11.72 0.28
CA LYS A 147 -7.82 -11.72 1.74
C LYS A 147 -7.17 -10.42 2.19
N LEU A 148 -7.71 -9.81 3.26
CA LEU A 148 -7.16 -8.59 3.88
C LEU A 148 -5.96 -8.85 4.82
N GLU A 149 -5.44 -10.08 4.86
CA GLU A 149 -4.49 -10.56 5.87
C GLU A 149 -3.13 -9.83 5.93
N ALA A 150 -2.82 -9.00 4.94
CA ALA A 150 -1.57 -8.25 4.90
C ALA A 150 -1.77 -6.72 4.94
N VAL A 151 -3.01 -6.24 4.94
CA VAL A 151 -3.30 -4.81 4.74
C VAL A 151 -2.77 -3.97 5.89
N SER A 152 -2.94 -4.42 7.13
CA SER A 152 -2.39 -3.75 8.32
C SER A 152 -0.86 -3.59 8.24
N ARG A 153 -0.15 -4.62 7.78
CA ARG A 153 1.30 -4.56 7.60
C ARG A 153 1.70 -3.54 6.53
N TYR A 154 0.98 -3.44 5.42
CA TYR A 154 1.28 -2.49 4.36
C TYR A 154 0.98 -1.05 4.77
N ILE A 155 -0.11 -0.83 5.50
CA ILE A 155 -0.48 0.49 6.02
C ILE A 155 0.55 0.98 7.04
N LEU A 156 1.06 0.11 7.90
CA LEU A 156 2.10 0.45 8.89
C LEU A 156 3.44 0.84 8.27
N VAL A 157 3.70 0.52 6.99
CA VAL A 157 4.92 0.92 6.27
C VAL A 157 4.63 2.09 5.31
N ASN A 158 3.38 2.54 5.24
CA ASN A 158 2.94 3.56 4.29
C ASN A 158 3.32 4.98 4.77
N PHE A 159 4.45 5.49 4.28
CA PHE A 159 4.98 6.82 4.62
C PHE A 159 3.95 7.97 4.56
N PRO A 160 3.13 8.14 3.50
CA PRO A 160 2.04 9.13 3.44
C PRO A 160 1.13 9.15 4.66
N PHE A 161 0.86 7.98 5.24
CA PHE A 161 0.00 7.89 6.41
C PHE A 161 0.64 8.56 7.61
N PHE A 162 1.93 8.31 7.86
CA PHE A 162 2.68 8.98 8.92
C PHE A 162 2.79 10.48 8.69
N VAL A 163 3.00 10.93 7.44
CA VAL A 163 3.05 12.36 7.12
C VAL A 163 1.69 13.02 7.36
N ALA A 164 0.60 12.37 6.94
CA ALA A 164 -0.75 12.86 7.21
C ALA A 164 -0.98 12.99 8.72
N PHE A 165 -0.58 11.97 9.48
CA PHE A 165 -0.65 11.99 10.94
C PHE A 165 0.20 13.09 11.55
N ALA A 166 1.41 13.33 11.06
CA ALA A 166 2.27 14.41 11.55
C ALA A 166 1.61 15.78 11.35
N ILE A 167 1.06 16.04 10.16
CA ILE A 167 0.32 17.27 9.84
C ILE A 167 -0.89 17.46 10.76
N PHE A 168 -1.55 16.36 11.15
CA PHE A 168 -2.64 16.41 12.10
C PHE A 168 -2.14 16.54 13.55
N SER A 169 -1.00 15.94 13.89
CA SER A 169 -0.44 15.89 15.24
C SER A 169 -0.08 17.27 15.77
N GLU A 170 0.25 18.24 14.90
CA GLU A 170 0.42 19.64 15.30
C GLU A 170 -0.85 20.23 15.96
N ARG A 171 -2.03 19.67 15.65
CA ARG A 171 -3.30 20.05 16.28
C ARG A 171 -3.74 19.10 17.40
N PHE A 172 -3.19 17.89 17.45
CA PHE A 172 -3.59 16.88 18.42
C PHE A 172 -2.60 16.84 19.60
N LYS A 173 -3.12 16.86 20.82
CA LYS A 173 -2.31 16.74 22.04
C LYS A 173 -1.47 15.44 22.00
N LYS A 174 -0.28 15.46 22.62
CA LYS A 174 0.69 14.34 22.71
C LYS A 174 0.06 12.96 22.95
N HIS A 175 -1.06 12.90 23.69
CA HIS A 175 -1.83 11.69 23.96
C HIS A 175 -2.32 10.95 22.71
N THR A 176 -2.66 11.64 21.64
CA THR A 176 -3.19 11.01 20.40
C THR A 176 -2.10 10.22 19.67
N LEU A 177 -0.87 10.72 19.71
CA LEU A 177 0.30 10.07 19.13
C LEU A 177 0.67 8.81 19.93
N LEU A 178 0.55 8.89 21.26
CA LEU A 178 0.79 7.77 22.17
C LEU A 178 -0.26 6.65 22.01
N ILE A 179 -1.54 7.00 21.85
CA ILE A 179 -2.61 6.03 21.54
C ILE A 179 -2.30 5.29 20.23
N TYR A 180 -1.88 6.01 19.19
CA TYR A 180 -1.55 5.40 17.91
C TYR A 180 -0.36 4.44 18.02
N LEU A 181 0.69 4.81 18.76
CA LEU A 181 1.86 3.97 19.00
C LEU A 181 1.49 2.71 19.80
N ILE A 182 0.60 2.83 20.79
CA ILE A 182 0.05 1.67 21.51
C ILE A 182 -0.76 0.78 20.56
N CYS A 183 -1.64 1.36 19.73
CA CYS A 183 -2.43 0.60 18.76
C CYS A 183 -1.55 -0.12 17.73
N SER A 184 -0.46 0.49 17.25
CA SER A 184 0.45 -0.16 16.30
C SER A 184 1.25 -1.29 16.95
N ILE A 185 1.68 -1.13 18.20
CA ILE A 185 2.31 -2.21 18.97
C ILE A 185 1.33 -3.37 19.19
N LEU A 186 0.09 -3.08 19.58
CA LEU A 186 -0.97 -4.10 19.74
C LEU A 186 -1.27 -4.81 18.41
N ALA A 187 -1.28 -4.09 17.30
CA ALA A 187 -1.46 -4.68 15.98
C ALA A 187 -0.32 -5.66 15.63
N LEU A 188 0.91 -5.25 15.89
CA LEU A 188 2.10 -6.06 15.66
C LEU A 188 2.13 -7.28 16.58
N SER A 189 1.73 -7.14 17.84
CA SER A 189 1.68 -8.26 18.79
C SER A 189 0.59 -9.27 18.43
N LEU A 190 -0.59 -8.83 18.00
CA LEU A 190 -1.65 -9.71 17.50
C LEU A 190 -1.24 -10.45 16.23
N LEU A 191 -0.55 -9.76 15.30
CA LEU A 191 0.00 -10.39 14.10
C LEU A 191 1.06 -11.44 14.43
N ALA A 192 1.98 -11.12 15.36
CA ALA A 192 2.98 -12.06 15.83
C ALA A 192 2.32 -13.27 16.50
N PHE A 193 1.39 -13.03 17.43
CA PHE A 193 0.65 -14.09 18.12
C PHE A 193 -0.10 -15.00 17.15
N ARG A 194 -0.79 -14.44 16.16
CA ARG A 194 -1.44 -15.23 15.09
C ARG A 194 -0.43 -16.09 14.34
N HIS A 195 0.75 -15.56 14.03
CA HIS A 195 1.77 -16.32 13.31
C HIS A 195 2.38 -17.44 14.18
N TYR A 196 2.53 -17.22 15.49
CA TYR A 196 3.03 -18.23 16.43
C TYR A 196 1.97 -19.32 16.72
N CYS A 197 0.72 -18.95 16.98
CA CYS A 197 -0.35 -19.91 17.30
C CYS A 197 -0.96 -20.58 16.06
N GLY A 198 -1.03 -19.87 14.94
CA GLY A 198 -1.55 -20.40 13.66
C GLY A 198 -0.57 -21.32 12.92
N GLY A 199 0.69 -21.39 13.36
CA GLY A 199 1.69 -22.33 12.82
C GLY A 199 1.40 -23.81 13.13
N PHE A 200 0.38 -24.12 13.93
CA PHE A 200 0.01 -25.49 14.31
C PHE A 200 -1.17 -26.09 13.51
N SER A 201 -1.66 -25.43 12.47
CA SER A 201 -2.84 -25.90 11.72
C SER A 201 -2.67 -25.88 10.20
N PHE A 202 -1.50 -26.32 9.73
CA PHE A 202 -1.31 -26.72 8.32
C PHE A 202 -0.48 -28.01 8.25
N PHE A 203 -1.13 -29.12 8.61
CA PHE A 203 -0.99 -30.45 8.00
C PHE A 203 -2.36 -31.14 8.07
#